data_AF-A0A453H2B8-F1
#
_entry.id   AF-A0A453H2B8-F1
#
_cell.length_a   1.000
_cell.length_b   1.000
_cell.length_c   1.000
_cell.angle_alpha   90.00
_cell.angle_beta   90.00
_cell.angle_gamma   90.00
#
_symmetry.space_group_name_H-M   'P 1'
#
loop_
_entity.id
_entity.type
_entity.pdbx_description
1 polymer ?
#
loop_
_entity_poly.entity_id
_entity_poly.type
_entity_poly.pdbx_seq_one_letter_code
_entity_poly.pdbx_strand_id
1 'polypeptide(L)'
;LLSKGANVEAPSPHGTPLVAAAAHGKFNAMKILLEHHADPNKVSWDFGTPLTTALYATPDRMNESTCLECVKLLVKAGADVNCTIPETPLAIATNNGLTTCFKYLLEVGANINVPANQVKKSDSDSKAPLKSSGAKAVRGKNYVAASKLCSEGQVK
;
A
#
# COMPACT_ATOMS: atom_id res chain seq x y z
N LEU A 1 3.76 0.70 26.41
CA LEU A 1 2.38 0.21 26.20
C LEU A 1 2.38 -1.28 25.85
N LEU A 2 3.02 -1.69 24.75
CA LEU A 2 3.08 -3.11 24.35
C LEU A 2 3.73 -4.00 25.42
N SER A 3 4.85 -3.58 26.01
CA SER A 3 5.47 -4.25 27.17
C SER A 3 4.60 -4.31 28.44
N LYS A 4 3.48 -3.59 28.47
CA LYS A 4 2.49 -3.56 29.56
C LYS A 4 1.17 -4.25 29.16
N GLY A 5 1.16 -5.02 28.05
CA GLY A 5 0.01 -5.79 27.62
C GLY A 5 -0.99 -5.04 26.74
N ALA A 6 -0.63 -3.89 26.17
CA ALA A 6 -1.47 -3.26 25.15
C ALA A 6 -1.64 -4.18 23.94
N ASN A 7 -2.86 -4.29 23.42
CA ASN A 7 -3.14 -5.10 22.24
C ASN A 7 -2.40 -4.52 21.02
N VAL A 8 -1.46 -5.30 20.46
CA VAL A 8 -0.69 -4.93 19.26
C VAL A 8 -1.57 -4.81 18.02
N GLU A 9 -2.69 -5.55 18.00
CA GLU A 9 -3.72 -5.58 16.95
C GLU A 9 -4.93 -4.70 17.31
N ALA A 10 -4.75 -3.67 18.14
CA ALA A 10 -5.86 -2.81 18.57
C ALA A 10 -6.64 -2.29 17.35
N PRO A 11 -7.96 -2.55 17.27
CA PRO A 11 -8.75 -2.11 16.13
C PRO A 11 -8.86 -0.58 16.11
N SER A 12 -8.73 0.01 14.93
CA SER A 12 -9.01 1.43 14.71
C SER A 12 -9.74 1.61 13.38
N PRO A 13 -10.42 2.77 13.17
CA PRO A 13 -11.02 3.09 11.87
C PRO A 13 -10.03 3.04 10.70
N HIS A 14 -8.73 3.19 10.97
CA HIS A 14 -7.66 3.21 9.96
C HIS A 14 -6.89 1.89 9.87
N GLY A 15 -7.42 0.80 10.44
CA GLY A 15 -6.75 -0.50 10.52
C GLY A 15 -5.95 -0.69 11.81
N THR A 16 -4.98 -1.60 11.78
CA THR A 16 -4.11 -1.88 12.94
C THR A 16 -3.08 -0.78 13.14
N PRO A 17 -2.42 -0.70 14.31
CA PRO A 17 -1.29 0.20 14.51
C PRO A 17 -0.18 0.02 13.46
N LEU A 18 0.01 -1.19 12.94
CA LEU A 18 1.00 -1.48 11.89
C LEU A 18 0.60 -0.86 10.55
N VAL A 19 -0.67 -0.96 10.17
CA VAL A 19 -1.21 -0.31 8.96
C VAL A 19 -1.04 1.22 9.06
N ALA A 20 -1.40 1.82 10.20
CA ALA A 20 -1.24 3.25 10.41
C ALA A 20 0.24 3.68 10.36
N ALA A 21 1.15 2.92 10.98
CA ALA A 21 2.58 3.20 10.93
C ALA A 21 3.13 3.10 9.49
N ALA A 22 2.69 2.09 8.72
CA ALA A 22 3.06 1.90 7.33
C ALA A 22 2.53 3.02 6.42
N ALA A 23 1.33 3.55 6.64
CA ALA A 23 0.77 4.68 5.89
C ALA A 23 1.56 5.99 6.05
N HIS A 24 2.30 6.12 7.15
CA HIS A 24 3.03 7.34 7.53
C HIS A 24 4.55 7.16 7.54
N GLY A 25 5.06 6.04 7.04
CA GLY A 25 6.49 5.76 6.94
C GLY A 25 7.19 5.71 8.30
N LYS A 26 6.47 5.32 9.36
CA LYS A 26 6.99 5.29 10.74
C LYS A 26 7.80 4.02 10.98
N PHE A 27 8.95 3.90 10.30
CA PHE A 27 9.80 2.72 10.30
C PHE A 27 10.07 2.15 11.71
N ASN A 28 10.50 2.99 12.65
CA ASN A 28 10.78 2.56 14.02
C ASN A 28 9.54 2.02 14.75
N ALA A 29 8.37 2.62 14.51
CA ALA A 29 7.13 2.12 15.09
C ALA A 29 6.73 0.76 14.47
N MET A 30 6.85 0.61 13.15
CA MET A 30 6.64 -0.67 12.48
C MET A 30 7.54 -1.77 13.03
N LYS A 31 8.84 -1.46 13.20
CA LYS A 31 9.81 -2.41 13.77
C LYS A 31 9.38 -2.90 15.15
N ILE A 32 9.04 -1.98 16.05
CA ILE A 32 8.57 -2.32 17.40
C ILE A 32 7.27 -3.14 17.36
N LEU A 33 6.33 -2.79 16.49
CA LEU A 33 5.07 -3.53 16.36
C LEU A 33 5.30 -4.97 15.88
N LEU A 34 6.16 -5.15 14.87
CA LEU A 34 6.53 -6.47 14.35
C LEU A 34 7.32 -7.29 15.37
N GLU A 35 8.20 -6.68 16.16
CA GLU A 35 8.89 -7.31 17.29
C GLU A 35 7.91 -7.79 18.38
N HIS A 36 6.75 -7.14 18.48
CA HIS A 36 5.63 -7.53 19.33
C HIS A 36 4.56 -8.37 18.61
N HIS A 37 4.94 -9.02 17.51
CA HIS A 37 4.10 -9.98 16.76
C HIS A 37 2.84 -9.37 16.12
N ALA A 38 2.89 -8.10 15.72
CA ALA A 38 1.87 -7.56 14.81
C ALA A 38 1.82 -8.39 13.52
N ASP A 39 0.63 -8.67 13.03
CA ASP A 39 0.44 -9.45 11.81
C ASP A 39 0.77 -8.58 10.57
N PRO A 40 1.83 -8.90 9.81
CA PRO A 40 2.25 -8.12 8.65
C PRO A 40 1.27 -8.22 7.47
N ASN A 41 0.29 -9.13 7.52
CA ASN A 41 -0.69 -9.39 6.48
C ASN A 41 -2.11 -8.97 6.88
N LYS A 42 -2.29 -8.33 8.05
CA LYS A 42 -3.62 -7.94 8.51
C LYS A 42 -4.26 -6.94 7.55
N VAL A 43 -5.41 -7.31 7.00
CA VAL A 43 -6.14 -6.48 6.05
C VAL A 43 -6.93 -5.39 6.78
N SER A 44 -6.76 -4.15 6.33
CA SER A 44 -7.60 -2.99 6.68
C SER A 44 -8.57 -2.67 5.54
N TRP A 45 -9.69 -2.04 5.87
CA TRP A 45 -10.75 -1.74 4.89
C TRP A 45 -10.34 -0.70 3.84
N ASP A 46 -9.47 0.26 4.19
CA ASP A 46 -9.18 1.40 3.30
C ASP A 46 -8.02 1.13 2.32
N PHE A 47 -6.99 0.38 2.74
CA PHE A 47 -5.72 0.31 2.00
C PHE A 47 -5.15 -1.11 1.83
N GLY A 48 -5.87 -2.14 2.30
CA GLY A 48 -5.41 -3.53 2.26
C GLY A 48 -4.42 -3.83 3.39
N THR A 49 -3.33 -4.52 3.07
CA THR A 49 -2.28 -4.92 4.01
C THR A 49 -1.34 -3.76 4.34
N PRO A 50 -0.51 -3.84 5.41
CA PRO A 50 0.57 -2.88 5.65
C PRO A 50 1.46 -2.62 4.44
N LEU A 51 1.76 -3.66 3.63
CA LEU A 51 2.61 -3.57 2.45
C LEU A 51 1.97 -2.69 1.37
N THR A 52 0.72 -2.98 0.99
CA THR A 52 -0.01 -2.19 -0.01
C THR A 52 -0.28 -0.78 0.49
N THR A 53 -0.49 -0.61 1.80
CA THR A 53 -0.69 0.69 2.43
C THR A 53 0.52 1.62 2.27
N ALA A 54 1.75 1.12 2.51
CA ALA A 54 2.97 1.91 2.32
C ALA A 54 3.13 2.37 0.85
N LEU A 55 2.83 1.49 -0.09
CA LEU A 55 2.90 1.77 -1.53
C LEU A 55 1.85 2.80 -1.96
N TYR A 56 0.59 2.66 -1.53
CA TYR A 56 -0.48 3.62 -1.85
C TYR A 56 -0.25 5.01 -1.25
N ALA A 57 0.26 5.06 -0.01
CA ALA A 57 0.54 6.32 0.67
C ALA A 57 1.71 7.10 0.04
N THR A 58 2.46 6.48 -0.88
CA THR A 58 3.59 7.10 -1.58
C THR A 58 3.15 7.55 -2.98
N PRO A 59 3.43 8.78 -3.42
CA PRO A 59 4.33 9.77 -2.80
C PRO A 59 3.65 10.77 -1.84
N ASP A 60 2.34 10.65 -1.59
CA ASP A 60 1.55 11.67 -0.90
C ASP A 60 1.96 11.91 0.58
N ARG A 61 2.36 10.85 1.29
CA ARG A 61 2.65 10.87 2.73
C ARG A 61 4.10 10.59 3.06
N MET A 62 4.84 9.97 2.14
CA MET A 62 6.27 9.70 2.27
C MET A 62 6.96 9.65 0.90
N ASN A 63 8.27 9.79 0.89
CA ASN A 63 9.08 9.61 -0.31
C ASN A 63 9.37 8.13 -0.60
N GLU A 64 9.81 7.84 -1.82
CA GLU A 64 10.07 6.47 -2.27
C GLU A 64 11.16 5.75 -1.47
N SER A 65 12.20 6.46 -1.01
CA SER A 65 13.26 5.84 -0.20
C SER A 65 12.72 5.35 1.15
N THR A 66 11.86 6.13 1.80
CA THR A 66 11.20 5.73 3.06
C THR A 66 10.23 4.57 2.81
N CYS A 67 9.49 4.62 1.70
CA CYS A 67 8.60 3.54 1.29
C CYS A 67 9.38 2.23 1.10
N LEU A 68 10.53 2.26 0.41
CA LEU A 68 11.38 1.10 0.19
C LEU A 68 11.88 0.50 1.50
N GLU A 69 12.26 1.31 2.49
CA GLU A 69 12.65 0.82 3.81
C GLU A 69 11.49 0.12 4.53
N CYS A 70 10.29 0.70 4.46
CA CYS A 70 9.09 0.11 5.05
C CYS A 70 8.72 -1.22 4.36
N VAL A 71 8.77 -1.26 3.02
CA VAL A 71 8.53 -2.46 2.21
C VAL A 71 9.52 -3.57 2.57
N LYS A 72 10.82 -3.27 2.61
CA LYS A 72 11.86 -4.23 3.03
C LYS A 72 11.62 -4.80 4.42
N LEU A 73 11.22 -3.96 5.36
CA LEU A 73 10.92 -4.38 6.73
C LEU A 73 9.71 -5.33 6.78
N LEU A 74 8.63 -4.99 6.07
CA LEU A 74 7.41 -5.81 6.01
C LEU A 74 7.66 -7.15 5.32
N VAL A 75 8.38 -7.16 4.20
CA VAL A 75 8.76 -8.41 3.51
C VAL A 75 9.62 -9.30 4.42
N LYS A 76 10.59 -8.72 5.13
CA LYS A 76 11.39 -9.45 6.13
C LYS A 76 10.53 -10.06 7.25
N ALA A 77 9.43 -9.41 7.59
CA ALA A 77 8.48 -9.91 8.59
C ALA A 77 7.48 -10.95 8.05
N GLY A 78 7.51 -11.25 6.75
CA GLY A 78 6.61 -12.24 6.13
C GLY A 78 5.36 -11.64 5.49
N ALA A 79 5.40 -10.37 5.09
CA ALA A 79 4.33 -9.79 4.27
C ALA A 79 4.22 -10.49 2.90
N ASP A 80 3.00 -10.78 2.48
CA ASP A 80 2.68 -11.39 1.19
C ASP A 80 2.87 -10.37 0.05
N VAL A 81 3.94 -10.56 -0.72
CA VAL A 81 4.29 -9.73 -1.88
C VAL A 81 3.37 -9.92 -3.08
N ASN A 82 2.52 -10.95 -3.04
CA ASN A 82 1.56 -11.32 -4.09
C ASN A 82 0.10 -11.13 -3.65
N CYS A 83 -0.14 -10.46 -2.52
CA CYS A 83 -1.51 -10.20 -2.06
C CYS A 83 -2.32 -9.45 -3.12
N THR A 84 -3.61 -9.74 -3.24
CA THR A 84 -4.47 -9.20 -4.32
C THR A 84 -5.50 -8.20 -3.82
N ILE A 85 -5.41 -7.77 -2.56
CA ILE A 85 -6.41 -6.94 -1.89
C ILE A 85 -5.80 -5.60 -1.48
N PRO A 86 -6.30 -4.46 -1.99
CA PRO A 86 -7.26 -4.34 -3.10
C PRO A 86 -6.64 -4.63 -4.48
N GLU A 87 -5.32 -4.59 -4.59
CA GLU A 87 -4.54 -4.76 -5.82
C GLU A 87 -3.16 -5.35 -5.47
N THR A 88 -2.47 -5.97 -6.43
CA THR A 88 -1.11 -6.49 -6.21
C THR A 88 -0.11 -5.38 -5.85
N PRO A 89 0.82 -5.59 -4.90
CA PRO A 89 1.89 -4.66 -4.58
C PRO A 89 2.64 -4.15 -5.82
N LEU A 90 2.90 -5.04 -6.79
CA LEU A 90 3.61 -4.70 -8.02
C LEU A 90 2.83 -3.72 -8.90
N ALA A 91 1.51 -3.89 -9.00
CA ALA A 91 0.66 -2.97 -9.76
C ALA A 91 0.53 -1.61 -9.08
N ILE A 92 0.43 -1.56 -7.75
CA ILE A 92 0.43 -0.29 -7.01
C ILE A 92 1.75 0.46 -7.22
N ALA A 93 2.89 -0.23 -7.10
CA ALA A 93 4.20 0.35 -7.35
C ALA A 93 4.33 0.90 -8.79
N THR A 94 3.74 0.19 -9.77
CA THR A 94 3.70 0.62 -11.17
C THR A 94 2.84 1.87 -11.35
N ASN A 95 1.62 1.86 -10.82
CA ASN A 95 0.65 2.95 -10.92
C ASN A 95 1.17 4.25 -10.26
N ASN A 96 1.95 4.12 -9.18
CA ASN A 96 2.55 5.24 -8.46
C ASN A 96 3.96 5.62 -8.94
N GLY A 97 4.53 4.91 -9.93
CA GLY A 97 5.87 5.19 -10.46
C GLY A 97 7.03 4.87 -9.51
N LEU A 98 6.82 3.99 -8.51
CA LEU A 98 7.78 3.64 -7.48
C LEU A 98 8.80 2.62 -8.01
N THR A 99 9.72 3.10 -8.85
CA THR A 99 10.66 2.28 -9.62
C THR A 99 11.56 1.40 -8.76
N THR A 100 12.06 1.91 -7.63
CA THR A 100 12.91 1.18 -6.69
C THR A 100 12.13 0.14 -5.89
N CYS A 101 10.90 0.47 -5.47
CA CYS A 101 10.00 -0.49 -4.81
C CYS A 101 9.59 -1.59 -5.79
N PHE A 102 9.27 -1.25 -7.04
CA PHE A 102 8.95 -2.19 -8.10
C PHE A 102 10.08 -3.20 -8.33
N LYS A 103 11.32 -2.72 -8.49
CA LYS A 103 12.51 -3.58 -8.66
C LYS A 103 12.68 -4.52 -7.48
N TYR A 104 12.60 -3.98 -6.26
CA TYR A 104 12.73 -4.79 -5.05
C TYR A 104 11.63 -5.85 -4.94
N LEU A 105 10.37 -5.51 -5.25
CA LEU A 105 9.26 -6.47 -5.24
C LEU A 105 9.51 -7.63 -6.20
N LEU A 106 10.04 -7.38 -7.41
CA LEU A 106 10.46 -8.44 -8.33
C LEU A 106 11.59 -9.30 -7.77
N GLU A 107 12.60 -8.68 -7.13
CA GLU A 107 13.71 -9.39 -6.50
C GLU A 107 13.24 -10.37 -5.41
N VAL A 108 12.16 -10.04 -4.70
CA VAL A 108 11.58 -10.89 -3.64
C VAL A 108 10.43 -11.78 -4.11
N GLY A 109 10.23 -11.93 -5.42
CA GLY A 109 9.31 -12.92 -6.00
C GLY A 109 7.87 -12.42 -6.19
N ALA A 110 7.66 -11.12 -6.36
CA ALA A 110 6.36 -10.63 -6.85
C ALA A 110 6.11 -11.10 -8.28
N ASN A 111 4.91 -11.61 -8.53
CA ASN A 111 4.48 -12.12 -9.82
C ASN A 111 4.30 -10.97 -10.82
N ILE A 112 4.99 -11.04 -11.95
CA ILE A 112 4.88 -10.03 -13.02
C ILE A 112 3.52 -10.04 -13.73
N ASN A 113 2.80 -11.16 -13.65
CA ASN A 113 1.51 -11.33 -14.31
C ASN A 113 0.41 -10.72 -13.44
N VAL A 114 0.37 -9.38 -13.39
CA VAL A 114 -0.73 -8.62 -12.82
C VAL A 114 -1.97 -8.93 -13.66
N PRO A 115 -3.10 -9.41 -13.08
CA PRO A 115 -4.30 -9.69 -13.85
C PRO A 115 -4.71 -8.45 -14.64
N ALA A 116 -4.97 -8.61 -15.94
CA ALA A 116 -5.13 -7.52 -16.91
C ALA A 116 -6.20 -6.46 -16.55
N ASN A 117 -7.07 -6.74 -15.58
CA ASN A 117 -8.07 -5.82 -15.05
C ASN A 117 -7.52 -4.78 -14.06
N GLN A 118 -6.27 -4.92 -13.59
CA GLN A 118 -5.65 -4.02 -12.60
C GLN A 118 -4.66 -3.03 -13.24
N VAL A 119 -4.12 -3.37 -14.41
CA VAL A 119 -3.32 -2.42 -15.19
C VAL A 119 -4.28 -1.48 -15.90
N LYS A 120 -4.53 -0.30 -15.32
CA LYS A 120 -5.15 0.80 -16.07
C LYS A 120 -4.21 1.08 -17.25
N LYS A 121 -4.69 0.86 -18.47
CA LYS A 121 -3.97 1.22 -19.69
C LYS A 121 -3.52 2.67 -19.53
N SER A 122 -2.22 2.88 -19.36
CA SER A 122 -1.65 4.17 -19.71
C SER A 122 -1.91 4.32 -21.20
N ASP A 123 -2.71 5.30 -21.58
CA ASP A 123 -2.81 5.73 -22.97
C ASP A 123 -1.41 6.17 -23.42
N SER A 124 -0.61 5.23 -23.89
CA SER A 124 0.68 5.47 -24.51
C SER A 124 0.65 4.79 -25.86
N ASP A 125 -0.11 5.36 -26.78
CA ASP A 125 0.18 5.22 -28.18
C ASP A 125 1.56 5.83 -28.44
N SER A 126 2.46 4.95 -28.86
CA SER A 126 3.65 5.19 -29.66
C SER A 126 3.85 6.62 -30.19
N LYS A 127 4.91 7.28 -29.72
CA LYS A 127 6.05 7.82 -30.51
C LYS A 127 6.80 8.92 -29.73
N ALA A 128 8.09 8.72 -29.50
CA ALA A 128 9.05 9.80 -29.23
C ALA A 128 9.06 10.80 -30.42
N PRO A 129 9.44 12.10 -30.29
CA PRO A 129 10.54 12.59 -29.44
C PRO A 129 10.28 13.86 -28.61
N LEU A 130 11.16 14.05 -27.63
CA LEU A 130 11.41 15.23 -26.80
C LEU A 130 11.04 16.57 -27.48
N LYS A 131 10.17 17.37 -26.84
CA LYS A 131 10.25 18.83 -26.82
C LYS A 131 9.42 19.47 -25.69
N SER A 132 10.02 20.55 -25.20
CA SER A 132 9.65 21.53 -24.19
C SER A 132 8.18 21.78 -23.83
N SER A 133 8.06 22.22 -22.58
CA SER A 133 7.24 23.36 -22.12
C SER A 133 5.88 23.06 -21.51
N GLY A 134 5.82 23.33 -20.20
CA GLY A 134 4.69 23.91 -19.46
C GLY A 134 3.29 23.38 -19.73
N ALA A 135 2.78 22.55 -18.80
CA ALA A 135 1.39 22.65 -18.37
C ALA A 135 1.19 21.93 -17.02
N LYS A 136 0.56 22.64 -16.08
CA LYS A 136 -0.02 22.14 -14.84
C LYS A 136 -0.96 20.96 -15.15
N ALA A 137 -0.74 19.80 -14.54
CA ALA A 137 -1.73 18.74 -14.47
C ALA A 137 -2.23 18.61 -13.03
N VAL A 138 -3.36 19.26 -12.74
CA VAL A 138 -4.15 19.00 -11.53
C VAL A 138 -4.69 17.58 -11.65
N ARG A 139 -4.17 16.65 -10.85
CA ARG A 139 -4.71 15.29 -10.75
C ARG A 139 -5.78 15.28 -9.67
N GLY A 140 -7.03 15.39 -10.11
CA GLY A 140 -8.21 15.26 -9.26
C GLY A 140 -8.21 13.90 -8.56
N LYS A 141 -8.14 13.91 -7.23
CA LYS A 141 -8.39 12.74 -6.41
C LYS A 141 -9.90 12.58 -6.26
N ASN A 142 -10.52 11.80 -7.13
CA ASN A 142 -11.85 11.25 -6.88
C ASN A 142 -11.69 9.86 -6.27
N TYR A 143 -11.61 9.81 -4.93
CA TYR A 143 -11.90 8.61 -4.14
C TYR A 143 -13.29 8.79 -3.54
N VAL A 144 -14.32 8.72 -4.39
CA VAL A 144 -15.71 8.56 -3.96
C VAL A 144 -16.36 7.59 -4.92
N ALA A 145 -16.40 6.32 -4.55
CA ALA A 145 -17.53 5.41 -4.78
C ALA A 145 -17.12 3.98 -4.38
N ALA A 146 -18.10 3.29 -3.78
CA ALA A 146 -18.16 1.86 -3.47
C ALA A 146 -17.44 1.43 -2.16
N SER A 147 -18.12 0.94 -1.10
CA SER A 147 -19.52 0.53 -0.99
C SER A 147 -19.97 0.46 0.47
N LYS A 148 -20.96 1.30 0.77
CA LYS A 148 -22.15 0.93 1.54
C LYS A 148 -22.64 -0.44 1.08
N LEU A 149 -22.47 -1.50 1.88
CA LEU A 149 -23.25 -2.76 1.85
C LEU A 149 -22.85 -3.65 3.06
N CYS A 150 -23.50 -3.39 4.21
CA CYS A 150 -23.74 -4.29 5.36
C CYS A 150 -24.42 -3.42 6.44
N SER A 151 -25.61 -3.64 6.98
CA SER A 151 -26.71 -4.57 6.74
C SER A 151 -27.93 -3.87 7.35
N GLU A 152 -28.98 -3.59 6.58
CA GLU A 152 -30.32 -3.45 7.15
C GLU A 152 -30.93 -4.84 7.14
N GLY A 153 -31.17 -5.37 8.33
CA GLY A 153 -31.89 -6.63 8.52
C GLY A 153 -31.82 -7.07 9.96
N GLN A 154 -32.97 -7.00 10.64
CA GLN A 154 -33.22 -7.32 12.07
C GLN A 154 -32.77 -6.16 12.98
N VAL A 155 -33.64 -5.46 13.73
CA VAL A 155 -34.54 -5.96 14.76
C VAL A 155 -35.67 -4.94 15.05
N LYS A 156 -36.90 -5.47 15.08
CA LYS A 156 -38.17 -4.98 15.68
C LYS A 156 -38.89 -3.79 15.05
#